data_AF-A0A7N9CUF5-F1
#
_entry.id   AF-A0A7N9CUF5-F1
#
_cell.length_a   1.000
_cell.length_b   1.000
_cell.length_c   1.000
_cell.angle_alpha   90.00
_cell.angle_beta   90.00
_cell.angle_gamma   90.00
#
_symmetry.space_group_name_H-M   'P 1'
#
loop_
_entity.id
_entity.type
_entity.pdbx_description
1 polymer ?
#
loop_
_entity_poly.entity_id
_entity_poly.type
_entity_poly.pdbx_seq_one_letter_code
_entity_poly.pdbx_strand_id
1 'polypeptide(L)'
;MKGAFRPPCFCSSGSFTPIKFLPISPSVGILNSCQTHLFLAQASAARALFAQSKLRGWARPNPGQSLGEQRRVHRQRTETSEPTMRLHRLRARLSAVACGLLLLLVQGQGQDSASPIRTTHTGQVLGSLVHVKSADAGVHTFLGIPFAKPPLGPLRFAPPEPPESWSGVRDGTTHPDACLQDLTIMDSEVQSQVNVTIPSISMSEDCLYLSIYTPAYSHKGSNLPVMVWIHGGGLVFGMASMYDGSVLAAFEDVVVVTIQYRLGVLGFFSTGDKHATGNWGYLDQVAALRWVQQNIAHFGGNPDRVTIFGESAGGTSVSSLVVSPMSQGLFHGAIMESGVALLPGLIASSADVISTVVASLSACEQVDSEALVNCLRGKSKEEILAINKPFNMMIPGVVDGVFLPRHPQELLASADFQAVPSIIGINNDEFGWIIPKVTGIYDTQKEMDREAFQAVLQKMLTLMMLPPTFGDLLMEEYNGDNGEPRSLQAQLQEMMADSMFVIPALQVAHFQRSRAPVYFYEFQHQPSWVKNIRPPHVKADHGDELPFVFGNFFWGNYVKFTEEEERLSRKTMKYWANFARNG
;
A
#
# COMPACT_ATOMS: atom_id res chain seq x y z
N MET A 1 59.22 14.67 -18.97
CA MET A 1 60.04 15.84 -18.57
C MET A 1 59.38 17.08 -19.15
N LYS A 2 58.60 17.82 -18.33
CA LYS A 2 58.92 19.13 -17.68
C LYS A 2 58.83 20.30 -18.67
N GLY A 3 58.11 21.40 -18.44
CA GLY A 3 57.35 21.92 -17.28
C GLY A 3 56.21 22.85 -17.78
N ALA A 4 55.09 23.01 -17.08
CA ALA A 4 54.86 23.63 -15.76
C ALA A 4 54.98 25.16 -15.77
N PHE A 5 53.83 25.84 -15.85
CA PHE A 5 53.62 27.19 -15.31
C PHE A 5 52.20 27.30 -14.71
N ARG A 6 52.15 27.77 -13.46
CA ARG A 6 51.05 28.25 -12.60
C ARG A 6 51.62 29.52 -11.92
N PRO A 7 50.87 30.37 -11.18
CA PRO A 7 49.44 30.77 -11.18
C PRO A 7 49.35 32.34 -11.18
N PRO A 8 48.31 33.03 -10.64
CA PRO A 8 48.09 33.10 -9.19
C PRO A 8 46.63 33.06 -8.71
N CYS A 9 46.49 32.66 -7.44
CA CYS A 9 45.31 32.78 -6.60
C CYS A 9 45.06 34.24 -6.17
N PHE A 10 43.80 34.60 -5.93
CA PHE A 10 43.44 35.72 -5.06
C PHE A 10 42.51 35.23 -3.94
N CYS A 11 42.91 35.53 -2.70
CA CYS A 11 42.07 35.53 -1.50
C CYS A 11 41.95 36.99 -1.03
N SER A 12 40.74 37.46 -0.75
CA SER A 12 40.44 38.59 0.16
C SER A 12 38.93 38.54 0.46
N SER A 13 38.52 38.07 1.64
CA SER A 13 38.23 38.86 2.85
C SER A 13 36.89 39.61 2.83
N GLY A 14 35.93 39.06 3.59
CA GLY A 14 35.09 39.78 4.56
C GLY A 14 34.05 40.80 4.06
N SER A 15 32.77 40.53 4.30
CA SER A 15 32.02 41.16 5.41
C SER A 15 30.56 40.70 5.40
N PHE A 16 30.16 40.10 6.52
CA PHE A 16 28.78 39.91 6.91
C PHE A 16 28.19 41.27 7.33
N THR A 17 27.06 41.65 6.74
CA THR A 17 26.20 42.71 7.27
C THR A 17 24.98 42.06 7.94
N PRO A 18 24.76 42.27 9.25
CA PRO A 18 23.56 41.82 9.93
C PRO A 18 22.45 42.88 9.79
N ILE A 19 21.27 42.47 9.33
CA ILE A 19 20.06 43.28 9.39
C ILE A 19 19.59 43.30 10.85
N LYS A 20 19.76 44.46 11.50
CA LYS A 20 19.10 44.82 12.77
C LYS A 20 17.73 45.40 12.46
N PHE A 21 16.67 44.82 13.02
CA PHE A 21 15.49 45.57 13.43
C PHE A 21 15.31 45.42 14.95
N LEU A 22 15.16 46.58 15.59
CA LEU A 22 15.00 46.80 17.03
C LEU A 22 13.58 46.43 17.50
N PRO A 23 13.40 46.21 18.82
CA PRO A 23 12.21 45.62 19.41
C PRO A 23 11.15 46.68 19.71
N ILE A 24 9.87 46.28 19.62
CA ILE A 24 8.76 47.04 20.20
C ILE A 24 7.87 46.07 20.98
N SER A 25 7.75 46.31 22.27
CA SER A 25 6.70 45.85 23.19
C SER A 25 6.78 46.73 24.45
N PRO A 26 5.80 46.74 25.38
CA PRO A 26 4.39 46.32 25.34
C PRO A 26 3.42 47.38 25.95
N SER A 27 2.11 47.21 25.80
CA SER A 27 1.04 47.76 26.70
C SER A 27 -0.29 47.02 26.40
N VAL A 28 -0.74 46.05 27.22
CA VAL A 28 -1.61 46.14 28.43
C VAL A 28 -3.13 46.22 28.12
N GLY A 29 -3.91 45.28 28.69
CA GLY A 29 -5.38 45.29 28.76
C GLY A 29 -6.04 43.88 28.76
N ILE A 30 -5.88 43.02 29.78
CA ILE A 30 -6.70 42.78 30.99
C ILE A 30 -7.99 41.92 30.78
N LEU A 31 -8.17 40.94 31.70
CA LEU A 31 -9.34 40.11 32.10
C LEU A 31 -9.37 38.70 31.45
N ASN A 32 -9.41 37.56 32.16
CA ASN A 32 -9.66 37.28 33.59
C ASN A 32 -9.10 35.90 33.97
N SER A 33 -8.58 35.78 35.19
CA SER A 33 -8.27 34.53 35.89
C SER A 33 -9.04 34.47 37.21
N CYS A 34 -9.61 33.30 37.51
CA CYS A 34 -10.00 32.74 38.82
C CYS A 34 -10.84 31.48 38.51
N GLN A 35 -10.71 30.31 39.12
CA GLN A 35 -10.27 29.98 40.47
C GLN A 35 -9.87 28.49 40.52
N THR A 36 -8.96 28.18 41.43
CA THR A 36 -8.37 26.87 41.69
C THR A 36 -9.04 26.16 42.87
N HIS A 37 -8.94 24.83 42.89
CA HIS A 37 -9.07 23.89 44.03
C HIS A 37 -10.50 23.60 44.55
N LEU A 38 -10.88 22.38 44.98
CA LEU A 38 -10.18 21.49 45.92
C LEU A 38 -10.91 20.11 46.10
N PHE A 39 -10.15 19.01 46.34
CA PHE A 39 -10.48 17.73 47.06
C PHE A 39 -11.58 16.76 46.53
N LEU A 40 -11.57 15.42 46.66
CA LEU A 40 -10.88 14.36 47.44
C LEU A 40 -11.05 13.02 46.68
N ALA A 41 -9.98 12.23 46.47
CA ALA A 41 -9.72 10.91 47.05
C ALA A 41 -10.93 9.94 47.23
N GLN A 42 -10.87 8.78 46.58
CA GLN A 42 -11.12 7.48 47.22
C GLN A 42 -10.58 6.31 46.39
N ALA A 43 -9.54 5.66 46.93
CA ALA A 43 -9.06 4.34 46.57
C ALA A 43 -8.98 3.50 47.85
N SER A 44 -9.70 2.38 47.91
CA SER A 44 -9.61 1.27 48.87
C SER A 44 -10.79 0.33 48.56
N ALA A 45 -10.78 -1.00 48.67
CA ALA A 45 -9.82 -2.02 49.08
C ALA A 45 -10.47 -3.38 48.76
N ALA A 46 -9.66 -4.43 48.55
CA ALA A 46 -9.88 -5.75 49.16
C ALA A 46 -8.79 -6.75 48.71
N ARG A 47 -7.81 -6.97 49.59
CA ARG A 47 -7.07 -8.23 49.73
C ARG A 47 -7.27 -8.68 51.16
N ALA A 48 -7.62 -9.95 51.36
CA ALA A 48 -7.02 -10.89 52.31
C ALA A 48 -8.02 -11.97 52.76
N LEU A 49 -7.44 -13.12 53.14
CA LEU A 49 -7.88 -14.28 53.93
C LEU A 49 -7.39 -15.52 53.16
N PHE A 50 -6.48 -16.38 53.61
CA PHE A 50 -5.74 -16.56 54.85
C PHE A 50 -4.48 -17.39 54.52
N ALA A 51 -3.38 -17.14 55.19
CA ALA A 51 -2.20 -18.02 55.24
C ALA A 51 -1.91 -18.40 56.69
N GLN A 52 -1.81 -19.69 56.98
CA GLN A 52 -1.09 -20.30 58.11
C GLN A 52 -0.76 -21.74 57.65
N SER A 53 0.42 -22.33 57.81
CA SER A 53 1.47 -22.13 58.80
C SER A 53 2.84 -22.58 58.25
N LYS A 54 3.88 -22.10 58.91
CA LYS A 54 5.29 -22.19 58.55
C LYS A 54 6.01 -23.16 59.51
N LEU A 55 7.07 -23.79 58.99
CA LEU A 55 8.39 -24.02 59.62
C LEU A 55 8.75 -25.33 60.37
N ARG A 56 10.03 -25.69 60.11
CA ARG A 56 10.99 -26.61 60.77
C ARG A 56 10.97 -28.05 60.24
N GLY A 57 12.09 -28.70 59.93
CA GLY A 57 13.51 -28.40 60.10
C GLY A 57 14.35 -29.59 59.60
N TRP A 58 15.65 -29.36 59.48
CA TRP A 58 16.68 -30.18 58.84
C TRP A 58 16.99 -31.59 59.41
N ALA A 59 17.42 -32.46 58.47
CA ALA A 59 18.61 -33.32 58.45
C ALA A 59 18.81 -34.55 59.41
N ARG A 60 18.88 -35.72 58.74
CA ARG A 60 19.94 -36.76 58.76
C ARG A 60 19.99 -37.83 59.90
N PRO A 61 20.66 -39.00 59.68
CA PRO A 61 20.02 -40.33 59.81
C PRO A 61 20.69 -41.37 60.75
N ASN A 62 19.95 -42.47 61.03
CA ASN A 62 20.38 -43.86 61.37
C ASN A 62 21.22 -44.10 62.66
N PRO A 63 21.41 -45.36 63.14
CA PRO A 63 20.67 -46.63 63.02
C PRO A 63 20.52 -47.41 64.37
N GLY A 64 19.84 -48.58 64.39
CA GLY A 64 20.14 -49.65 65.37
C GLY A 64 18.96 -50.47 65.94
N GLN A 65 18.84 -51.73 65.47
CA GLN A 65 18.64 -53.02 66.19
C GLN A 65 18.01 -53.03 67.61
N SER A 66 17.24 -54.01 68.09
CA SER A 66 16.70 -55.31 67.65
C SER A 66 15.79 -55.87 68.78
N LEU A 67 15.06 -56.98 68.50
CA LEU A 67 14.39 -57.89 69.45
C LEU A 67 13.14 -57.30 70.15
N GLY A 68 11.96 -57.90 70.17
CA GLY A 68 11.54 -59.28 69.95
C GLY A 68 10.59 -59.62 71.09
N GLU A 69 9.28 -59.63 70.87
CA GLU A 69 8.37 -60.37 71.76
C GLU A 69 7.03 -60.70 71.09
N GLN A 70 6.71 -61.99 71.16
CA GLN A 70 5.49 -62.61 70.66
C GLN A 70 4.30 -62.26 71.56
N ARG A 71 3.15 -61.93 70.97
CA ARG A 71 1.85 -62.26 71.57
C ARG A 71 0.86 -62.83 70.56
N ARG A 72 0.25 -63.92 71.01
CA ARG A 72 -0.69 -64.81 70.35
C ARG A 72 -2.01 -64.13 69.96
N VAL A 73 -2.45 -64.49 68.74
CA VAL A 73 -3.75 -65.07 68.38
C VAL A 73 -5.01 -64.40 68.96
N HIS A 74 -5.75 -63.72 68.08
CA HIS A 74 -7.18 -64.02 67.90
C HIS A 74 -7.56 -64.03 66.42
N ARG A 75 -7.99 -65.22 66.00
CA ARG A 75 -8.43 -65.58 64.65
C ARG A 75 -9.94 -65.32 64.61
N GLN A 76 -10.38 -64.32 63.86
CA GLN A 76 -11.78 -64.21 63.46
C GLN A 76 -11.84 -64.35 61.94
N ARG A 77 -12.43 -65.48 61.55
CA ARG A 77 -12.63 -65.94 60.18
C ARG A 77 -13.95 -65.34 59.71
N THR A 78 -13.90 -64.44 58.73
CA THR A 78 -15.07 -64.07 57.92
C THR A 78 -14.70 -64.33 56.47
N GLU A 79 -15.22 -65.44 55.97
CA GLU A 79 -15.23 -65.82 54.57
C GLU A 79 -16.29 -64.99 53.80
N THR A 80 -15.94 -64.69 52.55
CA THR A 80 -16.78 -64.44 51.36
C THR A 80 -17.61 -63.15 51.22
N SER A 81 -17.14 -62.26 50.33
CA SER A 81 -17.97 -61.73 49.22
C SER A 81 -17.12 -61.02 48.14
N GLU A 82 -16.62 -61.77 47.16
CA GLU A 82 -16.07 -61.25 45.89
C GLU A 82 -17.13 -61.20 44.75
N PRO A 83 -18.11 -60.28 44.78
CA PRO A 83 -18.70 -59.83 43.51
C PRO A 83 -18.68 -58.32 43.26
N THR A 84 -18.41 -57.48 44.28
CA THR A 84 -18.55 -56.02 44.17
C THR A 84 -17.34 -55.33 43.52
N MET A 85 -16.13 -55.89 43.61
CA MET A 85 -14.93 -55.32 42.98
C MET A 85 -14.92 -55.41 41.44
N ARG A 86 -15.58 -56.41 40.85
CA ARG A 86 -15.65 -56.54 39.38
C ARG A 86 -16.55 -55.47 38.75
N LEU A 87 -17.66 -55.12 39.40
CA LEU A 87 -18.61 -54.13 38.88
C LEU A 87 -18.06 -52.69 38.95
N HIS A 88 -17.31 -52.36 40.00
CA HIS A 88 -16.61 -51.06 40.10
C HIS A 88 -15.47 -50.92 39.09
N ARG A 89 -14.70 -52.00 38.84
CA ARG A 89 -13.67 -52.01 37.78
C ARG A 89 -14.28 -51.93 36.39
N LEU A 90 -15.45 -52.53 36.16
CA LEU A 90 -16.18 -52.44 34.90
C LEU A 90 -16.74 -51.03 34.67
N ARG A 91 -17.34 -50.40 35.68
CA ARG A 91 -17.80 -49.00 35.63
C ARG A 91 -16.64 -48.03 35.40
N ALA A 92 -15.52 -48.19 36.09
CA ALA A 92 -14.34 -47.34 35.87
C ALA A 92 -13.75 -47.49 34.46
N ARG A 93 -13.74 -48.72 33.92
CA ARG A 93 -13.33 -48.98 32.53
C ARG A 93 -14.30 -48.40 31.50
N LEU A 94 -15.61 -48.52 31.75
CA LEU A 94 -16.63 -47.91 30.88
C LEU A 94 -16.61 -46.39 30.92
N SER A 95 -16.38 -45.77 32.08
CA SER A 95 -16.20 -44.32 32.20
C SER A 95 -14.90 -43.84 31.55
N ALA A 96 -13.80 -44.60 31.65
CA ALA A 96 -12.55 -44.29 30.96
C ALA A 96 -12.68 -44.44 29.43
N VAL A 97 -13.43 -45.44 28.95
CA VAL A 97 -13.75 -45.60 27.52
C VAL A 97 -14.70 -44.51 27.05
N ALA A 98 -15.68 -44.10 27.85
CA ALA A 98 -16.58 -43.00 27.53
C ALA A 98 -15.85 -41.64 27.52
N CYS A 99 -14.95 -41.37 28.47
CA CYS A 99 -14.08 -40.20 28.44
C CYS A 99 -13.08 -40.25 27.28
N GLY A 100 -12.55 -41.43 26.94
CA GLY A 100 -11.71 -41.64 25.76
C GLY A 100 -12.46 -41.41 24.45
N LEU A 101 -13.72 -41.84 24.36
CA LEU A 101 -14.61 -41.58 23.22
C LEU A 101 -15.05 -40.11 23.15
N LEU A 102 -15.26 -39.45 24.29
CA LEU A 102 -15.50 -38.00 24.36
C LEU A 102 -14.26 -37.19 23.96
N LEU A 103 -13.06 -37.65 24.31
CA LEU A 103 -11.79 -37.06 23.84
C LEU A 103 -11.52 -37.34 22.35
N LEU A 104 -12.02 -38.47 21.81
CA LEU A 104 -12.03 -38.76 20.37
C LEU A 104 -13.10 -37.95 19.61
N LEU A 105 -14.17 -37.53 20.28
CA LEU A 105 -15.21 -36.62 19.73
C LEU A 105 -14.80 -35.16 19.82
N VAL A 106 -13.81 -34.81 20.67
CA VAL A 106 -12.98 -33.61 20.48
C VAL A 106 -11.91 -33.94 19.43
N GLN A 107 -12.34 -34.35 18.24
CA GLN A 107 -11.60 -33.93 17.06
C GLN A 107 -11.70 -32.41 17.09
N GLY A 108 -10.61 -31.76 17.49
CA GLY A 108 -10.49 -30.32 17.28
C GLY A 108 -10.94 -30.05 15.85
N GLN A 109 -11.75 -29.02 15.66
CA GLN A 109 -11.98 -28.46 14.33
C GLN A 109 -10.60 -28.05 13.82
N GLY A 110 -9.88 -29.01 13.22
CA GLY A 110 -8.70 -28.76 12.43
C GLY A 110 -9.21 -27.86 11.32
N GLN A 111 -8.87 -26.59 11.44
CA GLN A 111 -9.19 -25.60 10.43
C GLN A 111 -8.65 -26.16 9.12
N ASP A 112 -9.56 -26.42 8.16
CA ASP A 112 -9.16 -26.99 6.88
C ASP A 112 -8.09 -26.09 6.28
N SER A 113 -6.87 -26.61 6.15
CA SER A 113 -5.74 -25.83 5.66
C SER A 113 -5.97 -25.38 4.22
N ALA A 114 -6.86 -26.03 3.47
CA ALA A 114 -7.23 -25.62 2.12
C ALA A 114 -8.26 -24.48 2.10
N SER A 115 -9.02 -24.30 3.19
CA SER A 115 -10.15 -23.38 3.30
C SER A 115 -10.12 -22.63 4.65
N PRO A 116 -9.09 -21.79 4.88
CA PRO A 116 -8.91 -21.10 6.14
C PRO A 116 -9.99 -20.04 6.35
N ILE A 117 -10.54 -19.96 7.58
CA ILE A 117 -11.44 -18.87 7.97
C ILE A 117 -10.70 -17.88 8.88
N ARG A 118 -10.81 -16.57 8.62
CA ARG A 118 -10.28 -15.51 9.50
C ARG A 118 -11.40 -14.60 9.98
N THR A 119 -11.34 -14.22 11.26
CA THR A 119 -12.33 -13.33 11.88
C THR A 119 -11.75 -11.92 11.94
N THR A 120 -12.38 -10.99 11.22
CA THR A 120 -12.10 -9.55 11.28
C THR A 120 -13.01 -8.89 12.32
N HIS A 121 -12.88 -7.57 12.50
CA HIS A 121 -13.83 -6.80 13.34
C HIS A 121 -15.25 -6.77 12.77
N THR A 122 -15.42 -6.97 11.46
CA THR A 122 -16.70 -6.80 10.76
C THR A 122 -17.36 -8.14 10.39
N GLY A 123 -16.63 -9.25 10.44
CA GLY A 123 -17.19 -10.59 10.22
C GLY A 123 -16.13 -11.65 9.90
N GLN A 124 -16.58 -12.85 9.52
CA GLN A 124 -15.70 -13.94 9.14
C GLN A 124 -15.51 -14.00 7.62
N VAL A 125 -14.29 -14.31 7.17
CA VAL A 125 -13.93 -14.44 5.75
C VAL A 125 -13.32 -15.82 5.52
N LEU A 126 -13.83 -16.53 4.51
CA LEU A 126 -13.26 -17.75 3.96
C LEU A 126 -12.18 -17.39 2.94
N GLY A 127 -10.98 -17.94 3.10
CA GLY A 127 -9.90 -17.87 2.11
C GLY A 127 -9.67 -19.19 1.41
N SER A 128 -8.64 -19.24 0.56
CA SER A 128 -8.17 -20.46 -0.12
C SER A 128 -6.67 -20.64 0.04
N LEU A 129 -6.19 -21.87 -0.16
CA LEU A 129 -4.76 -22.19 -0.21
C LEU A 129 -4.28 -22.22 -1.66
N VAL A 130 -3.23 -21.47 -1.96
CA VAL A 130 -2.52 -21.52 -3.25
C VAL A 130 -1.08 -22.00 -3.04
N HIS A 131 -0.57 -22.76 -4.01
CA HIS A 131 0.80 -23.24 -4.02
C HIS A 131 1.64 -22.45 -5.02
N VAL A 132 2.73 -21.86 -4.53
CA VAL A 132 3.70 -21.16 -5.37
C VAL A 132 4.78 -22.14 -5.82
N LYS A 133 5.07 -22.16 -7.12
CA LYS A 133 6.13 -22.99 -7.68
C LYS A 133 7.47 -22.65 -7.02
N SER A 134 8.21 -23.69 -6.59
CA SER A 134 9.52 -23.56 -5.95
C SER A 134 9.53 -22.88 -4.57
N ALA A 135 8.37 -22.67 -3.94
CA ALA A 135 8.25 -22.26 -2.55
C ALA A 135 7.94 -23.49 -1.66
N ASP A 136 8.54 -23.52 -0.46
CA ASP A 136 8.37 -24.64 0.48
C ASP A 136 7.02 -24.61 1.22
N ALA A 137 6.42 -23.42 1.35
CA ALA A 137 5.14 -23.20 2.01
C ALA A 137 4.08 -22.68 1.03
N GLY A 138 2.83 -23.10 1.23
CA GLY A 138 1.69 -22.50 0.53
C GLY A 138 1.34 -21.11 1.07
N VAL A 139 0.41 -20.44 0.40
CA VAL A 139 -0.08 -19.10 0.76
C VAL A 139 -1.59 -19.19 0.96
N HIS A 140 -2.08 -18.63 2.06
CA HIS A 140 -3.50 -18.38 2.22
C HIS A 140 -3.86 -17.05 1.56
N THR A 141 -4.86 -17.07 0.68
CA THR A 141 -5.40 -15.89 0.02
C THR A 141 -6.80 -15.58 0.53
N PHE A 142 -7.08 -14.29 0.71
CA PHE A 142 -8.39 -13.77 1.07
C PHE A 142 -8.67 -12.59 0.15
N LEU A 143 -9.51 -12.82 -0.85
CA LEU A 143 -9.80 -11.91 -1.95
C LEU A 143 -11.13 -11.19 -1.71
N GLY A 144 -11.23 -9.92 -2.11
CA GLY A 144 -12.51 -9.21 -2.11
C GLY A 144 -13.09 -8.90 -0.73
N ILE A 145 -12.25 -8.54 0.25
CA ILE A 145 -12.71 -8.14 1.59
C ILE A 145 -13.11 -6.65 1.57
N PRO A 146 -14.35 -6.29 1.98
CA PRO A 146 -14.76 -4.89 2.00
C PRO A 146 -14.01 -4.13 3.10
N PHE A 147 -13.42 -2.99 2.75
CA PHE A 147 -12.81 -2.09 3.75
C PHE A 147 -13.62 -0.81 3.98
N ALA A 148 -14.65 -0.57 3.16
CA ALA A 148 -15.57 0.56 3.26
C ALA A 148 -16.97 0.16 2.76
N LYS A 149 -17.98 0.99 3.03
CA LYS A 149 -19.29 0.85 2.38
C LYS A 149 -19.19 1.11 0.87
N PRO A 150 -20.03 0.45 0.06
CA PRO A 150 -20.16 0.76 -1.36
C PRO A 150 -20.48 2.26 -1.56
N PRO A 151 -19.68 3.01 -2.34
CA PRO A 151 -19.86 4.46 -2.53
C PRO A 151 -20.97 4.78 -3.55
N LEU A 152 -22.15 4.21 -3.35
CA LEU A 152 -23.29 4.27 -4.28
C LEU A 152 -24.25 5.43 -3.95
N GLY A 153 -24.91 5.95 -4.97
CA GLY A 153 -25.98 6.94 -4.82
C GLY A 153 -25.50 8.19 -4.06
N PRO A 154 -26.07 8.52 -2.88
CA PRO A 154 -25.64 9.66 -2.07
C PRO A 154 -24.16 9.62 -1.63
N LEU A 155 -23.56 8.42 -1.54
CA LEU A 155 -22.15 8.24 -1.17
C LEU A 155 -21.18 8.49 -2.33
N ARG A 156 -21.69 8.74 -3.54
CA ARG A 156 -20.87 9.21 -4.64
C ARG A 156 -20.39 10.64 -4.32
N PHE A 157 -19.10 10.89 -4.56
CA PHE A 157 -18.41 12.14 -4.20
C PHE A 157 -18.51 12.48 -2.70
N ALA A 158 -18.37 11.46 -1.86
CA ALA A 158 -18.30 11.59 -0.41
C ALA A 158 -17.14 10.75 0.16
N PRO A 159 -16.61 11.09 1.35
CA PRO A 159 -15.64 10.26 2.03
C PRO A 159 -16.14 8.82 2.24
N PRO A 160 -15.25 7.80 2.19
CA PRO A 160 -15.64 6.42 2.45
C PRO A 160 -16.14 6.25 3.89
N GLU A 161 -17.24 5.52 4.04
CA GLU A 161 -17.76 5.14 5.36
C GLU A 161 -17.28 3.74 5.76
N PRO A 162 -17.16 3.45 7.08
CA PRO A 162 -16.79 2.11 7.56
C PRO A 162 -17.75 1.02 7.04
N PRO A 163 -17.23 -0.18 6.68
CA PRO A 163 -18.03 -1.23 6.08
C PRO A 163 -19.04 -1.79 7.09
N GLU A 164 -20.18 -2.25 6.58
CA GLU A 164 -21.20 -2.90 7.41
C GLU A 164 -20.70 -4.26 7.92
N SER A 165 -21.04 -4.59 9.16
CA SER A 165 -20.76 -5.91 9.70
C SER A 165 -21.70 -6.94 9.08
N TRP A 166 -21.19 -8.14 8.81
CA TRP A 166 -21.98 -9.24 8.24
C TRP A 166 -22.04 -10.44 9.20
N SER A 167 -23.15 -11.17 9.13
CA SER A 167 -23.32 -12.44 9.84
C SER A 167 -22.85 -13.62 8.99
N GLY A 168 -22.31 -14.65 9.63
CA GLY A 168 -21.81 -15.84 8.94
C GLY A 168 -20.43 -15.66 8.33
N VAL A 169 -20.07 -16.54 7.39
CA VAL A 169 -18.77 -16.55 6.71
C VAL A 169 -18.97 -16.00 5.30
N ARG A 170 -18.30 -14.88 4.99
CA ARG A 170 -18.26 -14.32 3.64
C ARG A 170 -17.25 -15.09 2.81
N ASP A 171 -17.61 -15.38 1.56
CA ASP A 171 -16.69 -15.94 0.59
C ASP A 171 -15.64 -14.89 0.20
N GLY A 172 -14.38 -15.18 0.46
CA GLY A 172 -13.22 -14.39 0.07
C GLY A 172 -12.28 -15.18 -0.84
N THR A 173 -12.82 -16.03 -1.72
CA THR A 173 -12.03 -16.85 -2.67
C THR A 173 -12.07 -16.31 -4.09
N THR A 174 -12.79 -15.21 -4.34
CA THR A 174 -12.97 -14.59 -5.67
C THR A 174 -12.54 -13.13 -5.66
N HIS A 175 -11.98 -12.67 -6.79
CA HIS A 175 -11.61 -11.26 -6.93
C HIS A 175 -12.87 -10.36 -6.99
N PRO A 176 -12.80 -9.15 -6.40
CA PRO A 176 -13.87 -8.18 -6.50
C PRO A 176 -13.95 -7.57 -7.91
N ASP A 177 -15.08 -6.94 -8.21
CA ASP A 177 -15.22 -6.09 -9.40
C ASP A 177 -14.19 -4.96 -9.37
N ALA A 178 -13.64 -4.61 -10.53
CA ALA A 178 -12.80 -3.43 -10.68
C ALA A 178 -13.63 -2.15 -10.49
N CYS A 179 -13.00 -1.08 -10.02
CA CYS A 179 -13.66 0.23 -10.01
C CYS A 179 -14.02 0.67 -11.43
N LEU A 180 -15.12 1.43 -11.57
CA LEU A 180 -15.61 1.92 -12.86
C LEU A 180 -14.53 2.70 -13.63
N GLN A 181 -14.13 2.18 -14.79
CA GLN A 181 -13.05 2.69 -15.63
C GLN A 181 -13.26 2.29 -17.10
N ASP A 182 -12.40 2.75 -18.02
CA ASP A 182 -12.44 2.28 -19.41
C ASP A 182 -11.48 1.10 -19.59
N LEU A 183 -12.01 -0.12 -19.68
CA LEU A 183 -11.18 -1.32 -19.86
C LEU A 183 -10.58 -1.45 -21.26
N THR A 184 -11.04 -0.68 -22.26
CA THR A 184 -10.45 -0.71 -23.61
C THR A 184 -9.00 -0.23 -23.60
N ILE A 185 -8.64 0.58 -22.61
CA ILE A 185 -7.26 1.00 -22.30
C ILE A 185 -6.35 -0.23 -22.07
N MET A 186 -6.91 -1.28 -21.46
CA MET A 186 -6.18 -2.50 -21.13
C MET A 186 -6.17 -3.50 -22.30
N ASP A 187 -7.09 -3.39 -23.25
CA ASP A 187 -7.15 -4.18 -24.49
C ASP A 187 -6.11 -3.71 -25.51
N SER A 188 -4.87 -3.60 -25.05
CA SER A 188 -3.74 -3.20 -25.89
C SER A 188 -3.17 -4.41 -26.63
N GLU A 189 -2.71 -4.16 -27.86
CA GLU A 189 -1.96 -5.12 -28.66
C GLU A 189 -0.78 -5.74 -27.88
N VAL A 190 -0.22 -5.01 -26.91
CA VAL A 190 0.85 -5.47 -26.01
C VAL A 190 0.43 -6.72 -25.23
N GLN A 191 -0.74 -6.71 -24.59
CA GLN A 191 -1.20 -7.85 -23.77
C GLN A 191 -1.46 -9.09 -24.63
N SER A 192 -1.96 -8.89 -25.86
CA SER A 192 -2.14 -9.97 -26.82
C SER A 192 -0.82 -10.60 -27.26
N GLN A 193 0.26 -9.81 -27.34
CA GLN A 193 1.56 -10.27 -27.82
C GLN A 193 2.43 -10.91 -26.73
N VAL A 194 2.15 -10.67 -25.44
CA VAL A 194 2.85 -11.34 -24.31
C VAL A 194 2.21 -12.67 -23.87
N ASN A 195 1.21 -13.16 -24.59
CA ASN A 195 0.51 -14.43 -24.33
C ASN A 195 -0.01 -14.55 -22.88
N VAL A 196 -0.53 -13.45 -22.34
CA VAL A 196 -1.08 -13.35 -20.98
C VAL A 196 -2.56 -13.73 -21.01
N THR A 197 -2.98 -14.55 -20.05
CA THR A 197 -4.41 -14.85 -19.87
C THR A 197 -5.03 -13.75 -19.04
N ILE A 198 -5.83 -12.90 -19.68
CA ILE A 198 -6.62 -11.87 -19.00
C ILE A 198 -7.93 -12.52 -18.52
N PRO A 199 -8.23 -12.52 -17.21
CA PRO A 199 -9.50 -13.05 -16.72
C PRO A 199 -10.67 -12.16 -17.20
N SER A 200 -11.90 -12.68 -17.10
CA SER A 200 -13.07 -11.83 -17.29
C SER A 200 -13.11 -10.78 -16.18
N ILE A 201 -13.01 -9.50 -16.54
CA ILE A 201 -13.01 -8.38 -15.61
C ILE A 201 -14.39 -7.72 -15.66
N SER A 202 -15.07 -7.69 -14.51
CA SER A 202 -16.29 -6.92 -14.27
C SER A 202 -15.95 -5.58 -13.63
N MET A 203 -16.85 -4.60 -13.82
CA MET A 203 -16.70 -3.26 -13.24
C MET A 203 -17.93 -2.84 -12.44
N SER A 204 -17.68 -2.20 -11.31
CA SER A 204 -18.72 -1.68 -10.42
C SER A 204 -18.27 -0.41 -9.71
N GLU A 205 -19.23 0.40 -9.27
CA GLU A 205 -18.96 1.46 -8.29
C GLU A 205 -18.81 0.88 -6.87
N ASP A 206 -19.41 -0.29 -6.62
CA ASP A 206 -19.10 -1.09 -5.44
C ASP A 206 -17.76 -1.80 -5.67
N CYS A 207 -16.66 -1.10 -5.41
CA CYS A 207 -15.31 -1.59 -5.68
C CYS A 207 -14.33 -1.43 -4.51
N LEU A 208 -14.78 -0.97 -3.33
CA LEU A 208 -13.93 -0.66 -2.18
C LEU A 208 -13.54 -1.93 -1.37
N TYR A 209 -12.71 -2.74 -2.03
CA TYR A 209 -12.26 -4.04 -1.57
C TYR A 209 -10.73 -4.13 -1.53
N LEU A 210 -10.23 -5.00 -0.66
CA LEU A 210 -8.81 -5.38 -0.62
C LEU A 210 -8.65 -6.90 -0.65
N SER A 211 -7.46 -7.34 -1.04
CA SER A 211 -7.07 -8.76 -1.03
C SER A 211 -5.81 -8.95 -0.18
N ILE A 212 -5.71 -10.10 0.49
CA ILE A 212 -4.61 -10.43 1.41
C ILE A 212 -3.97 -11.74 0.98
N TYR A 213 -2.65 -11.75 0.93
CA TYR A 213 -1.79 -12.91 0.65
C TYR A 213 -0.87 -13.09 1.85
N THR A 214 -0.95 -14.25 2.52
CA THR A 214 -0.19 -14.50 3.76
C THR A 214 0.35 -15.93 3.78
N PRO A 215 1.58 -16.18 4.26
CA PRO A 215 2.13 -17.54 4.34
C PRO A 215 1.18 -18.50 5.07
N ALA A 216 1.00 -19.72 4.59
CA ALA A 216 -0.04 -20.63 5.11
C ALA A 216 0.13 -20.99 6.59
N TYR A 217 1.36 -20.96 7.12
CA TYR A 217 1.63 -21.18 8.54
C TYR A 217 1.21 -20.00 9.43
N SER A 218 0.92 -18.84 8.84
CA SER A 218 0.64 -17.60 9.56
C SER A 218 -0.70 -17.67 10.30
N HIS A 219 -0.70 -17.10 11.49
CA HIS A 219 -1.85 -17.02 12.38
C HIS A 219 -1.73 -15.76 13.24
N LYS A 220 -2.79 -15.42 13.99
CA LYS A 220 -2.74 -14.30 14.92
C LYS A 220 -1.58 -14.47 15.90
N GLY A 221 -0.65 -13.51 15.89
CA GLY A 221 0.59 -13.55 16.68
C GLY A 221 1.86 -13.89 15.90
N SER A 222 1.78 -14.27 14.61
CA SER A 222 2.97 -14.49 13.76
C SER A 222 3.83 -13.22 13.57
N ASN A 223 3.21 -12.04 13.65
CA ASN A 223 3.88 -10.75 13.70
C ASN A 223 4.76 -10.43 12.46
N LEU A 224 4.32 -10.88 11.29
CA LEU A 224 5.02 -10.70 10.01
C LEU A 224 4.95 -9.23 9.55
N PRO A 225 5.98 -8.71 8.85
CA PRO A 225 5.88 -7.42 8.18
C PRO A 225 4.73 -7.44 7.16
N VAL A 226 4.08 -6.28 6.98
CA VAL A 226 2.95 -6.10 6.07
C VAL A 226 3.37 -5.16 4.95
N MET A 227 3.10 -5.53 3.71
CA MET A 227 3.33 -4.71 2.52
C MET A 227 1.99 -4.42 1.85
N VAL A 228 1.58 -3.16 1.80
CA VAL A 228 0.30 -2.72 1.22
C VAL A 228 0.55 -2.07 -0.13
N TRP A 229 0.10 -2.72 -1.19
CA TRP A 229 0.23 -2.31 -2.58
C TRP A 229 -0.89 -1.35 -3.00
N ILE A 230 -0.51 -0.24 -3.62
CA ILE A 230 -1.40 0.72 -4.26
C ILE A 230 -1.08 0.74 -5.76
N HIS A 231 -2.03 0.31 -6.59
CA HIS A 231 -1.81 0.20 -8.02
C HIS A 231 -1.71 1.57 -8.73
N GLY A 232 -0.98 1.60 -9.84
CA GLY A 232 -0.89 2.73 -10.76
C GLY A 232 -2.10 2.88 -11.70
N GLY A 233 -1.89 3.56 -12.82
CA GLY A 233 -2.91 3.80 -13.86
C GLY A 233 -3.45 5.23 -13.91
N GLY A 234 -2.61 6.22 -13.61
CA GLY A 234 -2.93 7.65 -13.74
C GLY A 234 -4.14 8.13 -12.94
N LEU A 235 -4.51 7.38 -11.88
CA LEU A 235 -5.72 7.59 -11.08
C LEU A 235 -7.05 7.40 -11.86
N VAL A 236 -7.01 6.89 -13.09
CA VAL A 236 -8.21 6.68 -13.94
C VAL A 236 -8.47 5.21 -14.30
N PHE A 237 -7.46 4.35 -14.24
CA PHE A 237 -7.59 2.91 -14.48
C PHE A 237 -6.69 2.10 -13.55
N GLY A 238 -6.80 0.77 -13.59
CA GLY A 238 -6.08 -0.19 -12.76
C GLY A 238 -6.99 -0.90 -11.76
N MET A 239 -6.46 -1.98 -11.16
CA MET A 239 -7.18 -2.76 -10.15
C MET A 239 -6.22 -3.60 -9.31
N ALA A 240 -6.62 -3.89 -8.07
CA ALA A 240 -5.84 -4.71 -7.13
C ALA A 240 -5.61 -6.16 -7.64
N SER A 241 -6.58 -6.73 -8.36
CA SER A 241 -6.53 -8.12 -8.86
C SER A 241 -5.50 -8.35 -9.97
N MET A 242 -4.92 -7.29 -10.55
CA MET A 242 -3.79 -7.41 -11.47
C MET A 242 -2.51 -7.90 -10.78
N TYR A 243 -2.40 -7.74 -9.46
CA TYR A 243 -1.16 -7.96 -8.73
C TYR A 243 -1.33 -9.14 -7.78
N ASP A 244 -0.76 -10.29 -8.14
CA ASP A 244 -0.78 -11.47 -7.28
C ASP A 244 0.41 -11.43 -6.30
N GLY A 245 0.09 -11.15 -5.03
CA GLY A 245 1.07 -11.10 -3.94
C GLY A 245 1.58 -12.47 -3.45
N SER A 246 1.12 -13.59 -4.02
CA SER A 246 1.43 -14.93 -3.51
C SER A 246 2.92 -15.26 -3.55
N VAL A 247 3.60 -14.93 -4.65
CA VAL A 247 5.04 -15.24 -4.81
C VAL A 247 5.87 -14.42 -3.82
N LEU A 248 5.63 -13.12 -3.73
CA LEU A 248 6.30 -12.24 -2.75
C LEU A 248 6.04 -12.70 -1.30
N ALA A 249 4.79 -13.02 -0.95
CA ALA A 249 4.44 -13.53 0.37
C ALA A 249 5.15 -14.85 0.70
N ALA A 250 5.20 -15.78 -0.25
CA ALA A 250 5.80 -17.11 -0.06
C ALA A 250 7.32 -17.07 0.08
N PHE A 251 8.00 -16.26 -0.75
CA PHE A 251 9.47 -16.23 -0.75
C PHE A 251 10.07 -15.34 0.33
N GLU A 252 9.33 -14.34 0.80
CA GLU A 252 9.83 -13.34 1.73
C GLU A 252 9.07 -13.30 3.06
N ASP A 253 8.23 -14.28 3.39
CA ASP A 253 7.58 -14.34 4.72
C ASP A 253 6.93 -13.01 5.14
N VAL A 254 6.23 -12.38 4.20
CA VAL A 254 5.53 -11.10 4.39
C VAL A 254 4.04 -11.27 4.13
N VAL A 255 3.22 -10.42 4.76
CA VAL A 255 1.80 -10.31 4.41
C VAL A 255 1.67 -9.25 3.33
N VAL A 256 1.21 -9.62 2.14
CA VAL A 256 0.94 -8.67 1.06
C VAL A 256 -0.55 -8.33 1.05
N VAL A 257 -0.88 -7.06 0.98
CA VAL A 257 -2.25 -6.56 0.86
C VAL A 257 -2.35 -5.73 -0.42
N THR A 258 -3.28 -6.03 -1.31
CA THR A 258 -3.55 -5.20 -2.50
C THR A 258 -4.89 -4.50 -2.33
N ILE A 259 -4.93 -3.18 -2.53
CA ILE A 259 -6.14 -2.37 -2.28
C ILE A 259 -6.69 -1.77 -3.58
N GLN A 260 -8.01 -1.64 -3.67
CA GLN A 260 -8.67 -0.79 -4.66
C GLN A 260 -9.01 0.58 -4.06
N TYR A 261 -9.19 1.56 -4.93
CA TYR A 261 -9.66 2.91 -4.60
C TYR A 261 -10.45 3.49 -5.77
N ARG A 262 -11.37 4.43 -5.52
CA ARG A 262 -12.15 5.05 -6.61
C ARG A 262 -11.23 5.77 -7.60
N LEU A 263 -11.57 5.66 -8.88
CA LEU A 263 -10.79 6.18 -10.01
C LEU A 263 -11.57 7.26 -10.77
N GLY A 264 -10.86 8.01 -11.61
CA GLY A 264 -11.43 9.01 -12.50
C GLY A 264 -12.22 10.07 -11.75
N VAL A 265 -13.27 10.57 -12.38
CA VAL A 265 -14.21 11.55 -11.81
C VAL A 265 -14.78 11.07 -10.48
N LEU A 266 -15.10 9.78 -10.33
CA LEU A 266 -15.62 9.24 -9.07
C LEU A 266 -14.62 9.29 -7.91
N GLY A 267 -13.32 9.22 -8.23
CA GLY A 267 -12.23 9.28 -7.25
C GLY A 267 -11.72 10.68 -6.97
N PHE A 268 -11.76 11.59 -7.95
CA PHE A 268 -10.95 12.82 -7.89
C PHE A 268 -11.70 14.09 -8.29
N PHE A 269 -12.98 14.02 -8.65
CA PHE A 269 -13.78 15.23 -8.89
C PHE A 269 -13.84 16.13 -7.66
N SER A 270 -13.55 17.41 -7.86
CA SER A 270 -13.63 18.46 -6.86
C SER A 270 -14.27 19.72 -7.45
N THR A 271 -15.00 20.42 -6.61
CA THR A 271 -15.53 21.78 -6.85
C THR A 271 -14.71 22.85 -6.14
N GLY A 272 -13.72 22.46 -5.32
CA GLY A 272 -12.90 23.38 -4.52
C GLY A 272 -13.61 23.92 -3.29
N ASP A 273 -14.82 23.45 -2.98
CA ASP A 273 -15.60 23.84 -1.81
C ASP A 273 -16.17 22.63 -1.04
N LYS A 274 -17.00 22.89 -0.04
CA LYS A 274 -17.59 21.88 0.86
C LYS A 274 -18.51 20.87 0.16
N HIS A 275 -19.00 21.14 -1.05
CA HIS A 275 -19.97 20.29 -1.74
C HIS A 275 -19.29 19.10 -2.42
N ALA A 276 -18.07 19.29 -2.91
CA ALA A 276 -17.18 18.22 -3.31
C ALA A 276 -15.73 18.67 -3.13
N THR A 277 -15.12 18.30 -2.00
CA THR A 277 -13.73 18.66 -1.65
C THR A 277 -12.71 17.93 -2.56
N GLY A 278 -13.03 16.73 -3.03
CA GLY A 278 -12.17 15.92 -3.89
C GLY A 278 -11.39 14.85 -3.11
N ASN A 279 -10.39 14.27 -3.78
CA ASN A 279 -9.48 13.26 -3.22
C ASN A 279 -10.17 12.01 -2.64
N TRP A 280 -11.35 11.65 -3.13
CA TRP A 280 -12.10 10.47 -2.67
C TRP A 280 -11.28 9.18 -2.77
N GLY A 281 -10.53 9.01 -3.87
CA GLY A 281 -9.62 7.88 -4.06
C GLY A 281 -8.50 7.83 -3.02
N TYR A 282 -7.92 8.97 -2.65
CA TYR A 282 -6.93 9.02 -1.56
C TYR A 282 -7.56 8.73 -0.19
N LEU A 283 -8.78 9.21 0.05
CA LEU A 283 -9.52 8.89 1.27
C LEU A 283 -9.86 7.40 1.35
N ASP A 284 -10.13 6.74 0.22
CA ASP A 284 -10.31 5.28 0.16
C ASP A 284 -9.03 4.54 0.57
N GLN A 285 -7.87 5.00 0.10
CA GLN A 285 -6.58 4.43 0.50
C GLN A 285 -6.33 4.61 2.01
N VAL A 286 -6.64 5.78 2.58
CA VAL A 286 -6.59 6.02 4.03
C VAL A 286 -7.54 5.07 4.78
N ALA A 287 -8.75 4.86 4.28
CA ALA A 287 -9.71 3.94 4.87
C ALA A 287 -9.22 2.48 4.83
N ALA A 288 -8.61 2.04 3.72
CA ALA A 288 -8.00 0.73 3.61
C ALA A 288 -6.84 0.55 4.60
N LEU A 289 -5.98 1.57 4.77
CA LEU A 289 -4.89 1.53 5.75
C LEU A 289 -5.41 1.48 7.19
N ARG A 290 -6.49 2.21 7.52
CA ARG A 290 -7.16 2.10 8.83
C ARG A 290 -7.73 0.71 9.04
N TRP A 291 -8.29 0.10 7.99
CA TRP A 291 -8.76 -1.29 8.05
C TRP A 291 -7.61 -2.26 8.31
N VAL A 292 -6.46 -2.08 7.64
CA VAL A 292 -5.24 -2.89 7.85
C VAL A 292 -4.78 -2.78 9.30
N GLN A 293 -4.67 -1.56 9.84
CA GLN A 293 -4.31 -1.33 11.24
C GLN A 293 -5.20 -2.09 12.23
N GLN A 294 -6.50 -2.13 11.96
CA GLN A 294 -7.46 -2.82 12.83
C GLN A 294 -7.44 -4.35 12.66
N ASN A 295 -7.20 -4.87 11.45
CA ASN A 295 -7.52 -6.26 11.13
C ASN A 295 -6.33 -7.15 10.81
N ILE A 296 -5.20 -6.60 10.36
CA ILE A 296 -4.12 -7.40 9.76
C ILE A 296 -3.48 -8.41 10.72
N ALA A 297 -3.53 -8.13 12.03
CA ALA A 297 -3.10 -9.05 13.07
C ALA A 297 -3.82 -10.41 13.00
N HIS A 298 -5.08 -10.45 12.54
CA HIS A 298 -5.83 -11.70 12.38
C HIS A 298 -5.31 -12.55 11.21
N PHE A 299 -4.58 -11.96 10.28
CA PHE A 299 -3.96 -12.59 9.12
C PHE A 299 -2.46 -12.85 9.32
N GLY A 300 -1.97 -12.66 10.56
CA GLY A 300 -0.58 -12.88 10.94
C GLY A 300 0.37 -11.69 10.72
N GLY A 301 -0.13 -10.57 10.20
CA GLY A 301 0.64 -9.35 10.01
C GLY A 301 0.82 -8.54 11.29
N ASN A 302 1.82 -7.67 11.29
CA ASN A 302 2.09 -6.72 12.36
C ASN A 302 1.60 -5.31 11.95
N PRO A 303 0.60 -4.73 12.63
CA PRO A 303 0.11 -3.39 12.31
C PRO A 303 1.16 -2.28 12.54
N ASP A 304 2.17 -2.51 13.39
CA ASP A 304 3.27 -1.57 13.63
C ASP A 304 4.39 -1.68 12.58
N ARG A 305 4.31 -2.67 11.67
CA ARG A 305 5.28 -2.89 10.59
C ARG A 305 4.59 -2.96 9.23
N VAL A 306 3.79 -1.95 8.93
CA VAL A 306 3.13 -1.73 7.62
C VAL A 306 3.99 -0.84 6.71
N THR A 307 4.45 -1.39 5.60
CA THR A 307 5.08 -0.63 4.50
C THR A 307 4.09 -0.45 3.36
N ILE A 308 3.88 0.79 2.92
CA ILE A 308 3.10 1.08 1.72
C ILE A 308 4.02 1.13 0.52
N PHE A 309 3.59 0.55 -0.61
CA PHE A 309 4.35 0.55 -1.85
C PHE A 309 3.42 0.65 -3.05
N GLY A 310 3.89 1.27 -4.12
CA GLY A 310 3.07 1.52 -5.30
C GLY A 310 3.90 2.03 -6.46
N GLU A 311 3.37 1.81 -7.66
CA GLU A 311 4.00 2.21 -8.92
C GLU A 311 3.21 3.30 -9.64
N SER A 312 3.91 4.22 -10.31
CA SER A 312 3.30 5.29 -11.11
C SER A 312 2.36 6.18 -10.27
N ALA A 313 1.08 6.27 -10.64
CA ALA A 313 0.05 6.94 -9.84
C ALA A 313 -0.12 6.32 -8.43
N GLY A 314 0.21 5.04 -8.26
CA GLY A 314 0.32 4.35 -6.97
C GLY A 314 1.53 4.82 -6.16
N GLY A 315 2.67 5.04 -6.79
CA GLY A 315 3.85 5.66 -6.15
C GLY A 315 3.58 7.11 -5.74
N THR A 316 2.86 7.85 -6.60
CA THR A 316 2.35 9.21 -6.29
C THR A 316 1.39 9.18 -5.11
N SER A 317 0.51 8.17 -5.04
CA SER A 317 -0.37 7.93 -3.91
C SER A 317 0.40 7.66 -2.62
N VAL A 318 1.41 6.79 -2.65
CA VAL A 318 2.31 6.52 -1.52
C VAL A 318 2.98 7.81 -1.04
N SER A 319 3.54 8.60 -1.96
CA SER A 319 4.18 9.88 -1.65
C SER A 319 3.20 10.90 -1.05
N SER A 320 1.97 10.94 -1.55
CA SER A 320 0.89 11.81 -1.03
C SER A 320 0.46 11.39 0.37
N LEU A 321 0.38 10.09 0.64
CA LEU A 321 0.11 9.55 1.98
C LEU A 321 1.26 9.84 2.96
N VAL A 322 2.51 9.93 2.52
CA VAL A 322 3.64 10.34 3.38
C VAL A 322 3.51 11.79 3.83
N VAL A 323 3.04 12.69 2.97
CA VAL A 323 2.90 14.11 3.32
C VAL A 323 1.54 14.48 3.92
N SER A 324 0.55 13.58 3.85
CA SER A 324 -0.79 13.83 4.40
C SER A 324 -0.84 13.62 5.93
N PRO A 325 -1.45 14.55 6.70
CA PRO A 325 -1.71 14.32 8.11
C PRO A 325 -2.75 13.22 8.38
N MET A 326 -3.61 12.89 7.40
CA MET A 326 -4.70 11.93 7.59
C MET A 326 -4.24 10.47 7.71
N SER A 327 -3.05 10.19 7.19
CA SER A 327 -2.41 8.88 7.17
C SER A 327 -1.30 8.73 8.22
N GLN A 328 -1.12 9.74 9.06
CA GLN A 328 -0.12 9.74 10.12
C GLN A 328 -0.30 8.53 11.05
N GLY A 329 0.78 7.75 11.22
CA GLY A 329 0.80 6.56 12.08
C GLY A 329 0.13 5.31 11.49
N LEU A 330 -0.29 5.33 10.21
CA LEU A 330 -0.88 4.14 9.56
C LEU A 330 0.14 3.21 8.91
N PHE A 331 1.39 3.66 8.75
CA PHE A 331 2.49 2.89 8.17
C PHE A 331 3.84 3.36 8.73
N HIS A 332 4.87 2.52 8.61
CA HIS A 332 6.23 2.78 9.10
C HIS A 332 7.27 2.93 8.00
N GLY A 333 6.96 2.57 6.75
CA GLY A 333 7.87 2.67 5.61
C GLY A 333 7.13 2.89 4.30
N ALA A 334 7.82 3.47 3.31
CA ALA A 334 7.25 3.79 2.01
C ALA A 334 8.17 3.36 0.85
N ILE A 335 7.61 2.83 -0.22
CA ILE A 335 8.35 2.54 -1.47
C ILE A 335 7.60 3.22 -2.63
N MET A 336 8.30 4.08 -3.35
CA MET A 336 7.77 4.91 -4.43
C MET A 336 8.45 4.48 -5.74
N GLU A 337 7.75 3.65 -6.52
CA GLU A 337 8.25 3.09 -7.78
C GLU A 337 7.76 3.98 -8.93
N SER A 338 8.66 4.67 -9.61
CA SER A 338 8.36 5.50 -10.79
C SER A 338 7.20 6.49 -10.61
N GLY A 339 7.07 7.08 -9.42
CA GLY A 339 5.99 8.02 -9.13
C GLY A 339 6.08 8.64 -7.74
N VAL A 340 5.89 9.96 -7.65
CA VAL A 340 5.96 10.73 -6.40
C VAL A 340 4.96 11.88 -6.42
N ALA A 341 4.70 12.52 -5.27
CA ALA A 341 3.69 13.58 -5.15
C ALA A 341 4.05 14.89 -5.90
N LEU A 342 5.26 14.98 -6.47
CA LEU A 342 5.71 16.06 -7.32
C LEU A 342 5.64 15.73 -8.82
N LEU A 343 5.10 14.58 -9.19
CA LEU A 343 4.91 14.20 -10.59
C LEU A 343 3.95 15.20 -11.26
N PRO A 344 4.36 15.89 -12.34
CA PRO A 344 3.54 16.90 -12.99
C PRO A 344 2.20 16.37 -13.49
N GLY A 345 1.11 17.07 -13.17
CA GLY A 345 -0.22 16.75 -13.66
C GLY A 345 -1.02 15.76 -12.80
N LEU A 346 -0.44 15.14 -11.76
CA LEU A 346 -1.17 14.27 -10.83
C LEU A 346 -1.67 14.96 -9.56
N ILE A 347 -1.11 16.12 -9.20
CA ILE A 347 -1.63 16.96 -8.12
C ILE A 347 -1.81 18.38 -8.65
N ALA A 348 -3.03 18.90 -8.58
CA ALA A 348 -3.38 20.26 -8.94
C ALA A 348 -3.47 21.16 -7.71
N SER A 349 -3.00 22.40 -7.83
CA SER A 349 -3.08 23.40 -6.77
C SER A 349 -4.51 23.90 -6.51
N SER A 350 -5.42 23.76 -7.48
CA SER A 350 -6.84 24.11 -7.34
C SER A 350 -7.73 23.14 -8.12
N ALA A 351 -9.03 23.17 -7.82
CA ALA A 351 -10.03 22.34 -8.48
C ALA A 351 -10.54 22.91 -9.82
N ASP A 352 -10.10 24.12 -10.21
CA ASP A 352 -10.72 24.90 -11.28
C ASP A 352 -10.76 24.16 -12.62
N VAL A 353 -9.65 23.52 -12.99
CA VAL A 353 -9.54 22.77 -14.25
C VAL A 353 -10.47 21.56 -14.24
N ILE A 354 -10.42 20.75 -13.18
CA ILE A 354 -11.25 19.53 -13.05
C ILE A 354 -12.73 19.91 -13.05
N SER A 355 -13.11 20.90 -12.23
CA SER A 355 -14.49 21.37 -12.12
C SER A 355 -15.03 21.87 -13.45
N THR A 356 -14.25 22.68 -14.17
CA THR A 356 -14.64 23.23 -15.48
C THR A 356 -14.83 22.14 -16.52
N VAL A 357 -13.89 21.20 -16.63
CA VAL A 357 -13.97 20.09 -17.58
C VAL A 357 -15.19 19.22 -17.27
N VAL A 358 -15.36 18.81 -16.02
CA VAL A 358 -16.50 17.96 -15.61
C VAL A 358 -17.83 18.68 -15.83
N ALA A 359 -17.95 19.94 -15.42
CA ALA A 359 -19.17 20.73 -15.62
C ALA A 359 -19.54 20.80 -17.12
N SER A 360 -18.57 21.13 -17.98
CA SER A 360 -18.80 21.26 -19.43
C SER A 360 -19.26 19.98 -20.12
N LEU A 361 -18.81 18.82 -19.63
CA LEU A 361 -19.10 17.51 -20.23
C LEU A 361 -20.28 16.79 -19.58
N SER A 362 -20.63 17.19 -18.36
CA SER A 362 -21.66 16.53 -17.57
C SER A 362 -23.07 16.71 -18.14
N ALA A 363 -23.29 17.71 -19.00
CA ALA A 363 -24.62 18.17 -19.40
C ALA A 363 -25.54 18.51 -18.21
N CYS A 364 -24.94 18.83 -17.05
CA CYS A 364 -25.63 19.54 -15.98
C CYS A 364 -25.75 21.01 -16.41
N GLU A 365 -26.89 21.66 -16.13
CA GLU A 365 -27.10 23.08 -16.49
C GLU A 365 -26.05 23.99 -15.80
N GLN A 366 -26.03 25.29 -16.12
CA GLN A 366 -25.16 26.23 -15.40
C GLN A 366 -25.63 26.34 -13.94
N VAL A 367 -25.07 25.51 -13.07
CA VAL A 367 -25.44 25.38 -11.65
C VAL A 367 -24.29 25.74 -10.71
N ASP A 368 -24.67 26.16 -9.50
CA ASP A 368 -23.74 26.20 -8.36
C ASP A 368 -23.21 24.80 -8.01
N SER A 369 -22.15 24.75 -7.19
CA SER A 369 -21.44 23.51 -6.85
C SER A 369 -22.35 22.42 -6.27
N GLU A 370 -23.35 22.78 -5.46
CA GLU A 370 -24.26 21.81 -4.83
C GLU A 370 -25.12 21.11 -5.88
N ALA A 371 -25.72 21.90 -6.77
CA ALA A 371 -26.58 21.36 -7.80
C ALA A 371 -25.78 20.59 -8.88
N LEU A 372 -24.54 20.97 -9.18
CA LEU A 372 -23.63 20.19 -10.02
C LEU A 372 -23.36 18.81 -9.41
N VAL A 373 -22.98 18.75 -8.12
CA VAL A 373 -22.73 17.47 -7.42
C VAL A 373 -23.99 16.60 -7.41
N ASN A 374 -25.15 17.19 -7.11
CA ASN A 374 -26.41 16.46 -7.11
C ASN A 374 -26.79 15.91 -8.49
N CYS A 375 -26.55 16.68 -9.56
CA CYS A 375 -26.71 16.22 -10.94
C CYS A 375 -25.77 15.04 -11.26
N LEU A 376 -24.48 15.16 -10.90
CA LEU A 376 -23.47 14.11 -11.13
C LEU A 376 -23.77 12.82 -10.36
N ARG A 377 -24.39 12.91 -9.17
CA ARG A 377 -24.88 11.72 -8.43
C ARG A 377 -25.97 10.95 -9.18
N GLY A 378 -26.74 11.63 -10.03
CA GLY A 378 -27.78 11.02 -10.86
C GLY A 378 -27.27 10.40 -12.17
N LYS A 379 -26.00 10.62 -12.54
CA LYS A 379 -25.43 10.14 -13.80
C LYS A 379 -25.26 8.62 -13.84
N SER A 380 -25.50 8.03 -15.01
CA SER A 380 -25.26 6.61 -15.26
C SER A 380 -23.76 6.30 -15.30
N LYS A 381 -23.42 5.00 -15.25
CA LYS A 381 -22.04 4.54 -15.38
C LYS A 381 -21.43 4.98 -16.73
N GLU A 382 -22.19 4.88 -17.80
CA GLU A 382 -21.78 5.24 -19.16
C GLU A 382 -21.52 6.74 -19.30
N GLU A 383 -22.37 7.58 -18.67
CA GLU A 383 -22.17 9.03 -18.65
C GLU A 383 -20.89 9.40 -17.87
N ILE A 384 -20.65 8.79 -16.71
CA ILE A 384 -19.42 9.00 -15.93
C ILE A 384 -18.18 8.59 -16.74
N LEU A 385 -18.22 7.44 -17.41
CA LEU A 385 -17.13 6.99 -18.28
C LEU A 385 -16.90 7.95 -19.46
N ALA A 386 -17.97 8.53 -20.03
CA ALA A 386 -17.83 9.53 -21.08
C ALA A 386 -17.15 10.82 -20.57
N ILE A 387 -17.46 11.26 -19.34
CA ILE A 387 -16.81 12.42 -18.71
C ILE A 387 -15.32 12.16 -18.43
N ASN A 388 -14.93 10.91 -18.16
CA ASN A 388 -13.52 10.55 -17.94
C ASN A 388 -12.64 10.70 -19.19
N LYS A 389 -13.20 10.58 -20.41
CA LYS A 389 -12.40 10.47 -21.66
C LYS A 389 -11.40 11.63 -21.87
N PRO A 390 -11.75 12.91 -21.63
CA PRO A 390 -10.83 14.01 -21.92
C PRO A 390 -9.62 14.11 -20.99
N PHE A 391 -9.64 13.41 -19.85
CA PHE A 391 -8.48 13.32 -18.95
C PHE A 391 -7.35 12.45 -19.53
N ASN A 392 -7.56 11.78 -20.66
CA ASN A 392 -6.53 11.08 -21.46
C ASN A 392 -5.47 10.34 -20.63
N MET A 393 -5.92 9.37 -19.83
CA MET A 393 -5.13 8.52 -18.93
C MET A 393 -4.66 9.13 -17.61
N MET A 394 -4.98 10.39 -17.30
CA MET A 394 -4.54 11.03 -16.05
C MET A 394 -5.54 12.05 -15.50
N ILE A 395 -5.99 11.86 -14.26
CA ILE A 395 -6.76 12.87 -13.52
C ILE A 395 -5.99 13.30 -12.28
N PRO A 396 -5.84 14.61 -12.00
CA PRO A 396 -5.15 15.07 -10.81
C PRO A 396 -6.00 14.91 -9.54
N GLY A 397 -5.35 14.62 -8.41
CA GLY A 397 -5.85 15.00 -7.10
C GLY A 397 -5.72 16.51 -6.87
N VAL A 398 -6.30 17.04 -5.79
CA VAL A 398 -6.31 18.48 -5.51
C VAL A 398 -5.77 18.81 -4.13
N VAL A 399 -5.24 20.02 -3.96
CA VAL A 399 -5.00 20.59 -2.62
C VAL A 399 -6.36 20.95 -2.01
N ASP A 400 -6.89 20.07 -1.16
CA ASP A 400 -8.26 20.16 -0.60
C ASP A 400 -8.32 20.81 0.79
N GLY A 401 -7.17 21.12 1.40
CA GLY A 401 -7.10 21.68 2.74
C GLY A 401 -7.26 20.64 3.86
N VAL A 402 -7.49 19.36 3.54
CA VAL A 402 -7.78 18.29 4.51
C VAL A 402 -6.83 17.11 4.33
N PHE A 403 -6.93 16.38 3.21
CA PHE A 403 -5.97 15.33 2.87
C PHE A 403 -4.63 15.93 2.49
N LEU A 404 -4.64 16.95 1.63
CA LEU A 404 -3.49 17.78 1.30
C LEU A 404 -3.76 19.21 1.77
N PRO A 405 -3.28 19.59 2.96
CA PRO A 405 -3.51 20.94 3.50
C PRO A 405 -2.83 22.04 2.66
N ARG A 406 -1.73 21.71 1.98
CA ARG A 406 -0.97 22.56 1.05
C ARG A 406 -0.41 21.70 -0.08
N HIS A 407 0.14 22.35 -1.11
CA HIS A 407 0.80 21.63 -2.20
C HIS A 407 1.95 20.74 -1.66
N PRO A 408 2.13 19.50 -2.13
CA PRO A 408 3.19 18.60 -1.64
C PRO A 408 4.59 19.21 -1.66
N GLN A 409 4.90 20.04 -2.66
CA GLN A 409 6.17 20.77 -2.72
C GLN A 409 6.41 21.66 -1.49
N GLU A 410 5.36 22.34 -1.02
CA GLU A 410 5.46 23.18 0.17
C GLU A 410 5.58 22.36 1.45
N LEU A 411 4.83 21.25 1.55
CA LEU A 411 4.90 20.33 2.70
C LEU A 411 6.30 19.72 2.82
N LEU A 412 6.86 19.27 1.70
CA LEU A 412 8.22 18.72 1.63
C LEU A 412 9.28 19.78 1.97
N ALA A 413 9.18 20.99 1.39
CA ALA A 413 10.15 22.06 1.64
C ALA A 413 10.10 22.61 3.08
N SER A 414 8.91 22.70 3.67
CA SER A 414 8.72 23.10 5.07
C SER A 414 8.96 21.97 6.08
N ALA A 415 9.12 20.74 5.60
CA ALA A 415 9.20 19.52 6.41
C ALA A 415 8.02 19.35 7.39
N ASP A 416 6.84 19.77 6.94
CA ASP A 416 5.58 19.72 7.70
C ASP A 416 4.84 18.41 7.42
N PHE A 417 5.49 17.28 7.74
CA PHE A 417 4.95 15.94 7.60
C PHE A 417 5.71 14.94 8.49
N GLN A 418 5.12 13.77 8.77
CA GLN A 418 5.82 12.70 9.49
C GLN A 418 6.64 11.87 8.52
N ALA A 419 7.95 12.13 8.47
CA ALA A 419 8.86 11.34 7.64
C ALA A 419 8.95 9.88 8.11
N VAL A 420 8.97 8.97 7.15
CA VAL A 420 9.23 7.53 7.32
C VAL A 420 10.44 7.16 6.46
N PRO A 421 11.17 6.08 6.79
CA PRO A 421 12.10 5.47 5.83
C PRO A 421 11.43 5.28 4.47
N SER A 422 12.16 5.59 3.41
CA SER A 422 11.66 5.51 2.03
C SER A 422 12.64 4.82 1.10
N ILE A 423 12.13 4.00 0.19
CA ILE A 423 12.80 3.67 -1.08
C ILE A 423 12.10 4.49 -2.17
N ILE A 424 12.87 5.21 -2.98
CA ILE A 424 12.36 5.96 -4.13
C ILE A 424 13.13 5.47 -5.36
N GLY A 425 12.47 5.21 -6.47
CA GLY A 425 13.19 4.83 -7.67
C GLY A 425 12.45 5.10 -8.95
N ILE A 426 13.18 4.92 -10.03
CA ILE A 426 12.76 5.14 -11.41
C ILE A 426 13.36 4.04 -12.29
N ASN A 427 12.83 3.90 -13.50
CA ASN A 427 13.41 3.12 -14.58
C ASN A 427 14.23 4.03 -15.50
N ASN A 428 15.24 3.49 -16.17
CA ASN A 428 16.15 4.31 -16.98
C ASN A 428 15.62 4.74 -18.36
N ASP A 429 14.35 4.45 -18.66
CA ASP A 429 13.66 4.83 -19.89
C ASP A 429 12.13 4.95 -19.68
N GLU A 430 11.70 5.70 -18.64
CA GLU A 430 10.28 5.84 -18.22
C GLU A 430 9.32 6.23 -19.34
N PHE A 431 9.76 7.06 -20.29
CA PHE A 431 8.93 7.52 -21.40
C PHE A 431 9.28 6.82 -22.72
N GLY A 432 9.98 5.68 -22.65
CA GLY A 432 10.54 4.99 -23.80
C GLY A 432 9.48 4.40 -24.73
N TRP A 433 8.49 3.68 -24.19
CA TRP A 433 7.53 2.97 -25.05
C TRP A 433 6.11 2.89 -24.52
N ILE A 434 5.88 2.34 -23.32
CA ILE A 434 4.52 2.01 -22.88
C ILE A 434 3.66 3.26 -22.68
N ILE A 435 4.21 4.34 -22.09
CA ILE A 435 3.47 5.58 -21.87
C ILE A 435 3.08 6.23 -23.21
N PRO A 436 4.00 6.51 -24.16
CA PRO A 436 3.62 7.02 -25.48
C PRO A 436 2.63 6.14 -26.23
N LYS A 437 2.81 4.80 -26.15
CA LYS A 437 1.97 3.82 -26.84
C LYS A 437 0.54 3.82 -26.32
N VAL A 438 0.36 3.78 -24.99
CA VAL A 438 -0.98 3.73 -24.36
C VAL A 438 -1.69 5.08 -24.46
N THR A 439 -0.97 6.19 -24.33
CA THR A 439 -1.56 7.54 -24.46
C THR A 439 -1.87 7.92 -25.91
N GLY A 440 -1.31 7.22 -26.90
CA GLY A 440 -1.47 7.54 -28.31
C GLY A 440 -0.92 8.92 -28.68
N ILE A 441 0.04 9.44 -27.90
CA ILE A 441 0.53 10.82 -28.01
C ILE A 441 1.31 11.03 -29.33
N TYR A 442 2.01 9.99 -29.80
CA TYR A 442 2.58 9.86 -31.15
C TYR A 442 2.75 8.39 -31.56
N ASP A 443 3.03 8.17 -32.84
CA ASP A 443 3.32 6.85 -33.40
C ASP A 443 4.77 6.44 -33.12
N THR A 444 4.97 5.54 -32.15
CA THR A 444 6.29 5.03 -31.75
C THR A 444 7.03 4.25 -32.85
N GLN A 445 6.36 3.92 -33.97
CA GLN A 445 6.94 3.20 -35.11
C GLN A 445 7.43 4.13 -36.24
N LYS A 446 7.13 5.43 -36.17
CA LYS A 446 7.53 6.40 -37.18
C LYS A 446 8.63 7.31 -36.66
N GLU A 447 9.58 7.64 -37.54
CA GLU A 447 10.56 8.67 -37.23
C GLU A 447 9.86 10.01 -36.96
N MET A 448 10.34 10.70 -35.93
CA MET A 448 9.82 11.97 -35.49
C MET A 448 10.54 13.13 -36.21
N ASP A 449 9.77 13.98 -36.89
CA ASP A 449 10.25 15.26 -37.41
C ASP A 449 10.07 16.39 -36.37
N ARG A 450 10.51 17.60 -36.71
CA ARG A 450 10.50 18.74 -35.78
C ARG A 450 9.08 19.22 -35.48
N GLU A 451 8.20 19.18 -36.47
CA GLU A 451 6.80 19.55 -36.34
C GLU A 451 6.06 18.59 -35.39
N ALA A 452 6.26 17.28 -35.56
CA ALA A 452 5.74 16.25 -34.68
C ALA A 452 6.29 16.41 -33.26
N PHE A 453 7.60 16.64 -33.11
CA PHE A 453 8.22 16.90 -31.82
C PHE A 453 7.52 18.06 -31.08
N GLN A 454 7.36 19.21 -31.74
CA GLN A 454 6.73 20.39 -31.13
C GLN A 454 5.26 20.12 -30.79
N ALA A 455 4.52 19.46 -31.68
CA ALA A 455 3.12 19.11 -31.43
C ALA A 455 2.98 18.18 -30.23
N VAL A 456 3.85 17.19 -30.08
CA VAL A 456 3.84 16.26 -28.93
C VAL A 456 4.18 17.00 -27.64
N LEU A 457 5.23 17.83 -27.64
CA LEU A 457 5.59 18.63 -26.47
C LEU A 457 4.42 19.50 -26.00
N GLN A 458 3.74 20.21 -26.91
CA GLN A 458 2.58 21.04 -26.58
C GLN A 458 1.41 20.22 -26.01
N LYS A 459 1.14 19.03 -26.58
CA LYS A 459 0.12 18.12 -26.03
C LYS A 459 0.48 17.66 -24.62
N MET A 460 1.74 17.31 -24.38
CA MET A 460 2.21 16.86 -23.06
C MET A 460 2.14 17.97 -22.01
N LEU A 461 2.54 19.20 -22.35
CA LEU A 461 2.40 20.35 -21.45
C LEU A 461 0.93 20.58 -21.08
N THR A 462 0.03 20.48 -22.06
CA THR A 462 -1.42 20.60 -21.82
C THR A 462 -1.93 19.50 -20.89
N LEU A 463 -1.54 18.24 -21.14
CA LEU A 463 -1.95 17.08 -20.34
C LEU A 463 -1.46 17.19 -18.89
N MET A 464 -0.24 17.69 -18.68
CA MET A 464 0.34 17.89 -17.35
C MET A 464 -0.07 19.20 -16.69
N MET A 465 -0.91 20.01 -17.34
CA MET A 465 -1.32 21.35 -16.90
C MET A 465 -0.12 22.28 -16.62
N LEU A 466 0.93 22.17 -17.43
CA LEU A 466 2.14 22.98 -17.32
C LEU A 466 2.08 24.20 -18.26
N PRO A 467 2.64 25.36 -17.87
CA PRO A 467 2.67 26.53 -18.72
C PRO A 467 3.59 26.32 -19.93
N PRO A 468 3.32 26.97 -21.09
CA PRO A 468 4.16 26.86 -22.28
C PRO A 468 5.64 27.19 -22.03
N THR A 469 5.92 28.11 -21.12
CA THR A 469 7.29 28.49 -20.71
C THR A 469 8.10 27.33 -20.16
N PHE A 470 7.46 26.28 -19.62
CA PHE A 470 8.15 25.08 -19.19
C PHE A 470 8.73 24.30 -20.37
N GLY A 471 8.00 24.27 -21.49
CA GLY A 471 8.48 23.69 -22.75
C GLY A 471 9.71 24.41 -23.29
N ASP A 472 9.72 25.74 -23.21
CA ASP A 472 10.87 26.55 -23.66
C ASP A 472 12.13 26.22 -22.85
N LEU A 473 12.01 26.06 -21.53
CA LEU A 473 13.12 25.68 -20.65
C LEU A 473 13.64 24.28 -20.93
N LEU A 474 12.75 23.31 -21.15
CA LEU A 474 13.14 21.96 -21.55
C LEU A 474 13.86 21.97 -22.89
N MET A 475 13.36 22.75 -23.85
CA MET A 475 14.01 22.89 -25.14
C MET A 475 15.40 23.53 -25.01
N GLU A 476 15.56 24.55 -24.17
CA GLU A 476 16.87 25.18 -23.94
C GLU A 476 17.90 24.18 -23.38
N GLU A 477 17.51 23.40 -22.37
CA GLU A 477 18.40 22.44 -21.72
C GLU A 477 18.78 21.26 -22.64
N TYR A 478 17.80 20.67 -23.33
CA TYR A 478 18.01 19.45 -24.11
C TYR A 478 18.44 19.71 -25.55
N ASN A 479 18.32 20.94 -26.09
CA ASN A 479 18.86 21.31 -27.41
C ASN A 479 20.39 21.51 -27.43
N GLY A 480 21.08 21.30 -26.30
CA GLY A 480 22.54 21.41 -26.19
C GLY A 480 23.28 20.52 -27.20
N ASP A 481 24.02 21.18 -28.10
CA ASP A 481 24.82 20.60 -29.20
C ASP A 481 25.95 19.70 -28.66
N ASN A 482 25.63 18.44 -28.38
CA ASN A 482 26.59 17.45 -27.85
C ASN A 482 27.32 16.64 -28.95
N GLY A 483 27.18 17.00 -30.24
CA GLY A 483 27.91 16.37 -31.34
C GLY A 483 27.58 14.89 -31.64
N GLU A 484 26.76 14.23 -30.81
CA GLU A 484 26.21 12.90 -31.03
C GLU A 484 24.86 13.03 -31.76
N PRO A 485 24.68 12.44 -32.95
CA PRO A 485 23.39 12.43 -33.63
C PRO A 485 22.36 11.63 -32.82
N ARG A 486 21.52 12.29 -32.02
CA ARG A 486 20.32 11.68 -31.42
C ARG A 486 19.11 11.95 -32.31
N SER A 487 18.22 10.96 -32.46
CA SER A 487 16.93 11.21 -33.10
C SER A 487 16.10 12.17 -32.23
N LEU A 488 15.25 12.97 -32.87
CA LEU A 488 14.32 13.86 -32.14
C LEU A 488 13.41 13.08 -31.18
N GLN A 489 13.07 11.85 -31.55
CA GLN A 489 12.33 10.93 -30.69
C GLN A 489 13.10 10.59 -29.41
N ALA A 490 14.38 10.22 -29.50
CA ALA A 490 15.19 9.88 -28.34
C ALA A 490 15.36 11.10 -27.40
N GLN A 491 15.56 12.29 -27.99
CA GLN A 491 15.64 13.54 -27.23
C GLN A 491 14.32 13.84 -26.50
N LEU A 492 13.18 13.65 -27.15
CA LEU A 492 11.87 13.81 -26.52
C LEU A 492 11.69 12.81 -25.37
N GLN A 493 11.98 11.53 -25.60
CA GLN A 493 11.81 10.47 -24.60
C GLN A 493 12.63 10.76 -23.34
N GLU A 494 13.90 11.15 -23.50
CA GLU A 494 14.80 11.52 -22.39
C GLU A 494 14.28 12.75 -21.64
N MET A 495 13.92 13.81 -22.37
CA MET A 495 13.34 15.03 -21.81
C MET A 495 12.06 14.76 -21.01
N MET A 496 11.17 13.91 -21.52
CA MET A 496 9.92 13.56 -20.84
C MET A 496 10.16 12.65 -19.64
N ALA A 497 11.04 11.65 -19.75
CA ALA A 497 11.41 10.79 -18.62
C ALA A 497 11.99 11.60 -17.46
N ASP A 498 12.90 12.53 -17.76
CA ASP A 498 13.55 13.36 -16.75
C ASP A 498 12.57 14.33 -16.09
N SER A 499 11.79 15.06 -16.89
CA SER A 499 10.85 16.07 -16.38
C SER A 499 9.67 15.48 -15.62
N MET A 500 9.18 14.31 -16.03
CA MET A 500 8.03 13.66 -15.39
C MET A 500 8.41 12.81 -14.18
N PHE A 501 9.53 12.09 -14.23
CA PHE A 501 9.84 11.06 -13.24
C PHE A 501 11.14 11.33 -12.49
N VAL A 502 12.27 11.48 -13.20
CA VAL A 502 13.60 11.52 -12.57
C VAL A 502 13.77 12.75 -11.69
N ILE A 503 13.49 13.95 -12.22
CA ILE A 503 13.66 15.20 -11.47
C ILE A 503 12.71 15.24 -10.25
N PRO A 504 11.39 14.96 -10.38
CA PRO A 504 10.50 14.89 -9.23
C PRO A 504 10.95 13.87 -8.17
N ALA A 505 11.37 12.67 -8.59
CA ALA A 505 11.83 11.64 -7.65
C ALA A 505 13.07 12.08 -6.87
N LEU A 506 14.05 12.69 -7.55
CA LEU A 506 15.25 13.25 -6.93
C LEU A 506 14.92 14.41 -5.98
N GLN A 507 13.95 15.26 -6.33
CA GLN A 507 13.49 16.35 -5.48
C GLN A 507 12.85 15.82 -4.19
N VAL A 508 11.93 14.85 -4.28
CA VAL A 508 11.32 14.24 -3.09
C VAL A 508 12.36 13.56 -2.23
N ALA A 509 13.28 12.78 -2.82
CA ALA A 509 14.40 12.18 -2.11
C ALA A 509 15.26 13.22 -1.40
N HIS A 510 15.54 14.35 -2.06
CA HIS A 510 16.31 15.46 -1.50
C HIS A 510 15.63 16.08 -0.27
N PHE A 511 14.31 16.29 -0.32
CA PHE A 511 13.57 16.84 0.83
C PHE A 511 13.52 15.84 1.99
N GLN A 512 13.25 14.56 1.71
CA GLN A 512 13.08 13.53 2.74
C GLN A 512 14.39 13.10 3.43
N ARG A 513 15.54 13.11 2.74
CA ARG A 513 16.82 12.59 3.28
C ARG A 513 17.29 13.26 4.57
N SER A 514 16.81 14.48 4.86
CA SER A 514 17.16 15.20 6.09
C SER A 514 16.36 14.76 7.32
N ARG A 515 15.30 13.96 7.12
CA ARG A 515 14.30 13.61 8.13
C ARG A 515 14.18 12.09 8.38
N ALA A 516 14.41 11.28 7.36
CA ALA A 516 14.38 9.82 7.46
C ALA A 516 15.38 9.17 6.48
N PRO A 517 15.75 7.89 6.69
CA PRO A 517 16.54 7.13 5.71
C PRO A 517 15.86 7.13 4.34
N VAL A 518 16.62 7.47 3.30
CA VAL A 518 16.16 7.41 1.92
C VAL A 518 17.13 6.57 1.11
N TYR A 519 16.62 5.52 0.49
CA TYR A 519 17.32 4.72 -0.51
C TYR A 519 16.80 5.10 -1.89
N PHE A 520 17.71 5.21 -2.86
CA PHE A 520 17.35 5.52 -4.24
C PHE A 520 17.80 4.39 -5.16
N TYR A 521 16.96 3.99 -6.11
CA TYR A 521 17.33 3.04 -7.15
C TYR A 521 17.02 3.58 -8.55
N GLU A 522 17.79 3.11 -9.53
CA GLU A 522 17.47 3.19 -10.94
C GLU A 522 17.44 1.75 -11.49
N PHE A 523 16.31 1.32 -12.02
CA PHE A 523 16.17 0.00 -12.62
C PHE A 523 16.51 0.08 -14.11
N GLN A 524 17.34 -0.85 -14.57
CA GLN A 524 17.97 -0.79 -15.89
C GLN A 524 17.85 -2.08 -16.71
N HIS A 525 17.16 -3.10 -16.18
CA HIS A 525 17.06 -4.39 -16.84
C HIS A 525 15.88 -4.41 -17.81
N GLN A 526 16.14 -4.64 -19.09
CA GLN A 526 15.09 -4.82 -20.09
C GLN A 526 14.56 -6.27 -20.03
N PRO A 527 13.26 -6.48 -19.77
CA PRO A 527 12.70 -7.82 -19.67
C PRO A 527 12.85 -8.63 -20.96
N SER A 528 13.20 -9.92 -20.85
CA SER A 528 13.46 -10.77 -22.00
C SER A 528 12.24 -11.01 -22.89
N TRP A 529 11.03 -11.01 -22.32
CA TRP A 529 9.78 -11.26 -23.03
C TRP A 529 9.28 -10.06 -23.85
N VAL A 530 9.76 -8.84 -23.60
CA VAL A 530 9.35 -7.65 -24.37
C VAL A 530 10.20 -7.41 -25.61
N LYS A 531 11.33 -8.11 -25.76
CA LYS A 531 12.31 -7.89 -26.85
C LYS A 531 11.75 -8.05 -28.27
N ASN A 532 10.67 -8.83 -28.42
CA ASN A 532 10.07 -9.09 -29.73
C ASN A 532 8.90 -8.14 -30.07
N ILE A 533 8.46 -7.33 -29.11
CA ILE A 533 7.26 -6.48 -29.24
C ILE A 533 7.56 -4.99 -29.05
N ARG A 534 8.69 -4.69 -28.41
CA ARG A 534 9.18 -3.35 -28.10
C ARG A 534 10.38 -3.02 -29.00
N PRO A 535 10.50 -1.78 -29.49
CA PRO A 535 11.66 -1.36 -30.27
C PRO A 535 12.99 -1.62 -29.54
N PRO A 536 14.06 -2.10 -30.24
CA PRO A 536 15.31 -2.51 -29.60
C PRO A 536 16.07 -1.40 -28.85
N HIS A 537 15.79 -0.13 -29.15
CA HIS A 537 16.44 1.01 -28.51
C HIS A 537 15.89 1.32 -27.10
N VAL A 538 14.68 0.84 -26.80
CA VAL A 538 14.00 1.10 -25.52
C VAL A 538 14.65 0.25 -24.44
N LYS A 539 15.03 0.86 -23.31
CA LYS A 539 15.71 0.20 -22.19
C LYS A 539 14.68 -0.35 -21.19
N ALA A 540 14.90 -0.13 -19.89
CA ALA A 540 13.91 -0.43 -18.88
C ALA A 540 12.85 0.67 -18.89
N ASP A 541 11.69 0.31 -19.41
CA ASP A 541 10.53 1.17 -19.63
C ASP A 541 9.66 1.23 -18.36
N HIS A 542 8.68 2.13 -18.32
CA HIS A 542 7.78 2.28 -17.17
C HIS A 542 7.11 0.97 -16.75
N GLY A 543 7.22 0.59 -15.47
CA GLY A 543 6.63 -0.62 -14.91
C GLY A 543 7.36 -1.93 -15.20
N ASP A 544 8.52 -1.92 -15.88
CA ASP A 544 9.31 -3.13 -16.17
C ASP A 544 9.83 -3.85 -14.92
N GLU A 545 9.95 -3.15 -13.79
CA GLU A 545 10.36 -3.69 -12.51
C GLU A 545 9.27 -4.55 -11.84
N LEU A 546 7.99 -4.30 -12.14
CA LEU A 546 6.85 -4.89 -11.45
C LEU A 546 6.90 -6.43 -11.42
N PRO A 547 7.19 -7.13 -12.54
CA PRO A 547 7.23 -8.59 -12.51
C PRO A 547 8.37 -9.15 -11.66
N PHE A 548 9.43 -8.37 -11.44
CA PHE A 548 10.53 -8.74 -10.56
C PHE A 548 10.20 -8.49 -9.08
N VAL A 549 9.42 -7.44 -8.78
CA VAL A 549 8.90 -7.12 -7.44
C VAL A 549 7.86 -8.15 -6.98
N PHE A 550 6.94 -8.55 -7.86
CA PHE A 550 5.91 -9.53 -7.52
C PHE A 550 6.34 -10.98 -7.76
N GLY A 551 7.38 -11.22 -8.58
CA GLY A 551 7.84 -12.56 -8.96
C GLY A 551 6.88 -13.30 -9.90
N ASN A 552 5.90 -12.58 -10.47
CA ASN A 552 4.98 -13.03 -11.51
C ASN A 552 4.55 -11.83 -12.36
N PHE A 553 3.95 -12.09 -13.52
CA PHE A 553 3.33 -11.06 -14.35
C PHE A 553 1.86 -10.86 -13.95
N PHE A 554 1.18 -9.86 -14.56
CA PHE A 554 -0.18 -9.49 -14.19
C PHE A 554 -1.16 -10.69 -14.11
N TRP A 555 -2.08 -10.63 -13.13
CA TRP A 555 -3.03 -11.69 -12.77
C TRP A 555 -2.38 -13.04 -12.43
N GLY A 556 -1.16 -13.01 -11.89
CA GLY A 556 -0.42 -14.23 -11.54
C GLY A 556 0.05 -15.02 -12.76
N ASN A 557 0.04 -14.43 -13.96
CA ASN A 557 0.53 -15.08 -15.16
C ASN A 557 2.05 -15.28 -15.03
N TYR A 558 2.52 -16.49 -15.36
CA TYR A 558 3.95 -16.77 -15.40
C TYR A 558 4.50 -16.45 -16.78
N VAL A 559 5.31 -15.41 -16.87
CA VAL A 559 6.25 -15.24 -17.98
C VAL A 559 7.53 -16.02 -17.67
N LYS A 560 8.14 -16.59 -18.71
CA LYS A 560 9.37 -17.37 -18.52
C LYS A 560 10.55 -16.43 -18.29
N PHE A 561 10.95 -16.29 -17.03
CA PHE A 561 12.20 -15.64 -16.67
C PHE A 561 13.41 -16.47 -17.14
N THR A 562 14.44 -15.78 -17.61
CA THR A 562 15.79 -16.36 -17.71
C THR A 562 16.37 -16.61 -16.31
N GLU A 563 17.44 -17.42 -16.20
CA GLU A 563 18.09 -17.67 -14.91
C GLU A 563 18.61 -16.37 -14.24
N GLU A 564 19.08 -15.41 -15.05
CA GLU A 564 19.49 -14.09 -14.56
C GLU A 564 18.29 -13.27 -14.05
N GLU A 565 17.15 -13.34 -14.73
CA GLU A 565 15.90 -12.68 -14.33
C GLU A 565 15.27 -13.29 -13.08
N GLU A 566 15.35 -14.62 -12.92
CA GLU A 566 14.95 -15.28 -11.67
C GLU A 566 15.80 -14.78 -10.50
N ARG A 567 17.12 -14.67 -10.68
CA ARG A 567 18.02 -14.10 -9.66
C ARG A 567 17.71 -12.63 -9.39
N LEU A 568 17.42 -11.85 -10.43
CA LEU A 568 17.03 -10.45 -10.29
C LEU A 568 15.74 -10.33 -9.47
N SER A 569 14.69 -11.07 -9.82
CA SER A 569 13.42 -11.07 -9.08
C SER A 569 13.61 -11.46 -7.62
N ARG A 570 14.35 -12.54 -7.34
CA ARG A 570 14.64 -12.95 -5.95
C ARG A 570 15.43 -11.89 -5.18
N LYS A 571 16.32 -11.16 -5.84
CA LYS A 571 17.08 -10.06 -5.23
C LYS A 571 16.21 -8.84 -4.96
N THR A 572 15.35 -8.46 -5.90
CA THR A 572 14.39 -7.35 -5.77
C THR A 572 13.41 -7.62 -4.62
N MET A 573 12.72 -8.77 -4.62
CA MET A 573 11.81 -9.15 -3.54
C MET A 573 12.49 -9.09 -2.17
N LYS A 574 13.72 -9.60 -2.09
CA LYS A 574 14.50 -9.58 -0.84
C LYS A 574 14.84 -8.16 -0.38
N TYR A 575 15.14 -7.24 -1.28
CA TYR A 575 15.39 -5.84 -0.93
C TYR A 575 14.12 -5.17 -0.39
N TRP A 576 12.98 -5.34 -1.06
CA TRP A 576 11.70 -4.77 -0.66
C TRP A 576 11.25 -5.32 0.70
N ALA A 577 11.34 -6.64 0.88
CA ALA A 577 10.96 -7.28 2.13
C ALA A 577 11.93 -6.97 3.28
N ASN A 578 13.24 -6.86 3.02
CA ASN A 578 14.19 -6.44 4.05
C ASN A 578 13.91 -5.02 4.54
N PHE A 579 13.57 -4.12 3.63
CA PHE A 579 13.15 -2.77 3.97
C PHE A 579 11.83 -2.79 4.75
N ALA A 580 10.83 -3.56 4.31
CA ALA A 580 9.58 -3.70 5.05
C ALA A 580 9.80 -4.24 6.47
N ARG A 581 10.81 -5.09 6.66
CA ARG A 581 11.22 -5.58 7.99
C ARG A 581 11.92 -4.50 8.81
N ASN A 582 12.87 -3.76 8.26
CA ASN A 582 13.87 -3.06 9.07
C ASN A 582 13.94 -1.53 8.86
N GLY A 583 13.17 -0.98 7.92
CA GLY A 583 13.47 0.32 7.33
C GLY A 583 14.79 0.31 6.58
#